data_AF-A0A5C4R254-F1
#
_entry.id   AF-A0A5C4R254-F1
#
_cell.length_a   1.000
_cell.length_b   1.000
_cell.length_c   1.000
_cell.angle_alpha   90.00
_cell.angle_beta   90.00
_cell.angle_gamma   90.00
#
_symmetry.space_group_name_H-M   'P 1'
#
loop_
_entity.id
_entity.type
_entity.pdbx_description
1 polymer ?
#
loop_
_entity_poly.entity_id
_entity_poly.type
_entity_poly.pdbx_seq_one_letter_code
_entity_poly.pdbx_strand_id
1 'polypeptide(L)'
;MAEFKLICPGCRAEYALPPDAIPQGGREVECPACGHVWQAHPPAAGGRLDLGRFFSRRPDQDETPRPLPPARARLSPDVLDMLKSEVDHERRMRDAEQPDDPRPGAEEIDWPATTVTLPPMPAALPPPSPAIAAPNPAIPDAPRAQVPRGPDARDARDARDARDARDAREPERRQPDLRQPELRQQAETTVHRRATATPIRVMRRGRGFGAGMTMALLAAAAVLAVYLLAPVAETRGWPLSGTLAAARDGLDALRQWLATRVGG
;
A
#
# COMPACT_ATOMS: atom_id res chain seq x y z
N MET A 1 -19.46 23.90 -7.41
CA MET A 1 -18.27 23.80 -8.27
C MET A 1 -17.62 22.48 -7.91
N ALA A 2 -17.40 21.57 -8.87
CA ALA A 2 -16.70 20.33 -8.56
C ALA A 2 -15.25 20.66 -8.21
N GLU A 3 -14.68 19.96 -7.23
CA GLU A 3 -13.31 20.15 -6.76
C GLU A 3 -12.73 18.76 -6.50
N PHE A 4 -11.47 18.53 -6.87
CA PHE A 4 -10.78 17.27 -6.59
C PHE A 4 -9.57 17.50 -5.70
N LYS A 5 -9.24 16.47 -4.90
CA LYS A 5 -8.17 16.52 -3.91
C LYS A 5 -6.90 15.88 -4.44
N LEU A 6 -5.77 16.55 -4.23
CA LEU A 6 -4.44 16.02 -4.42
C LEU A 6 -3.74 15.88 -3.07
N ILE A 7 -2.94 14.82 -2.93
CA ILE A 7 -2.15 14.56 -1.73
C ILE A 7 -0.68 14.55 -2.14
N CYS A 8 0.14 15.40 -1.52
CA CYS A 8 1.57 15.41 -1.77
C CYS A 8 2.23 14.13 -1.20
N PRO A 9 3.00 13.37 -1.98
CA PRO A 9 3.66 12.15 -1.49
C PRO A 9 4.82 12.43 -0.53
N GLY A 10 5.39 13.65 -0.54
CA GLY A 10 6.50 14.03 0.34
C GLY A 10 6.06 14.39 1.77
N CYS A 11 5.18 15.38 1.90
CA CYS A 11 4.75 15.91 3.20
C CYS A 11 3.30 15.56 3.59
N ARG A 12 2.54 14.87 2.73
CA ARG A 12 1.12 14.52 2.93
C ARG A 12 0.19 15.73 3.10
N ALA A 13 0.58 16.89 2.60
CA ALA A 13 -0.35 18.03 2.49
C ALA A 13 -1.47 17.73 1.48
N GLU A 14 -2.69 18.15 1.80
CA GLU A 14 -3.86 18.03 0.93
C GLU A 14 -4.16 19.37 0.24
N TYR A 15 -4.45 19.32 -1.06
CA TYR A 15 -4.79 20.49 -1.86
C TYR A 15 -6.07 20.23 -2.63
N ALA A 16 -6.96 21.21 -2.63
CA ALA A 16 -8.23 21.14 -3.30
C ALA A 16 -8.15 22.02 -4.57
N LEU A 17 -8.36 21.39 -5.74
CA LEU A 17 -8.14 22.00 -7.06
C LEU A 17 -9.39 21.90 -7.93
N PRO A 18 -9.65 22.90 -8.80
CA PRO A 18 -10.68 22.80 -9.83
C PRO A 18 -10.39 21.66 -10.82
N PRO A 19 -11.41 20.97 -11.37
CA PRO A 19 -11.27 19.83 -12.29
C PRO A 19 -10.48 20.16 -13.55
N ASP A 20 -10.56 21.41 -14.01
CA ASP A 20 -9.87 21.87 -15.21
C ASP A 20 -8.39 22.21 -14.94
N ALA A 21 -7.95 22.16 -13.68
CA ALA A 21 -6.57 22.44 -13.34
C ALA A 21 -5.64 21.40 -13.97
N ILE A 22 -5.94 20.10 -13.86
CA ILE A 22 -5.05 19.04 -14.39
C ILE A 22 -5.67 18.40 -15.65
N PRO A 23 -4.98 18.45 -16.80
CA PRO A 23 -5.45 17.81 -18.03
C PRO A 23 -5.41 16.28 -17.91
N GLN A 24 -6.20 15.60 -18.76
CA GLN A 24 -6.28 14.12 -18.77
C GLN A 24 -4.94 13.42 -19.03
N GLY A 25 -4.00 14.09 -19.72
CA GLY A 25 -2.64 13.59 -19.96
C GLY A 25 -1.69 13.73 -18.77
N GLY A 26 -2.17 14.23 -17.62
CA GLY A 26 -1.35 14.53 -16.46
C GLY A 26 -0.61 15.88 -16.58
N ARG A 27 -0.22 16.45 -15.44
CA ARG A 27 0.65 17.62 -15.36
C ARG A 27 1.59 17.50 -14.18
N GLU A 28 2.80 18.01 -14.37
CA GLU A 28 3.75 18.20 -13.29
C GLU A 28 3.25 19.29 -12.31
N VAL A 29 3.29 18.98 -11.02
CA VAL A 29 2.87 19.88 -9.94
C VAL A 29 3.93 19.93 -8.85
N GLU A 30 4.13 21.11 -8.29
CA GLU A 30 5.07 21.36 -7.19
C GLU A 30 4.29 21.62 -5.89
N CYS A 31 4.75 21.00 -4.79
CA CYS A 31 4.17 21.18 -3.47
C CYS A 31 4.63 22.51 -2.84
N PRO A 32 3.76 23.47 -2.55
CA PRO A 32 4.17 24.71 -1.89
C PRO A 32 4.68 24.51 -0.45
N ALA A 33 4.30 23.42 0.22
CA ALA A 33 4.71 23.14 1.60
C ALA A 33 6.10 22.48 1.71
N CYS A 34 6.57 21.76 0.70
CA CYS A 34 7.85 21.03 0.77
C CYS A 34 8.69 21.02 -0.51
N GLY A 35 8.24 21.68 -1.58
CA GLY A 35 8.94 21.76 -2.88
C GLY A 35 8.98 20.45 -3.68
N HIS A 36 8.28 19.39 -3.23
CA HIS A 36 8.28 18.12 -3.96
C HIS A 36 7.51 18.25 -5.28
N VAL A 37 8.12 17.80 -6.37
CA VAL A 37 7.57 17.84 -7.72
C VAL A 37 7.14 16.44 -8.15
N TRP A 38 5.88 16.27 -8.58
CA TRP A 38 5.36 14.98 -9.04
C TRP A 38 4.37 15.12 -10.20
N GLN A 39 4.15 14.03 -10.94
CA GLN A 39 3.14 13.97 -11.99
C GLN A 39 1.77 13.68 -11.39
N ALA A 40 0.89 14.68 -11.41
CA ALA A 40 -0.48 14.55 -10.96
C ALA A 40 -1.40 14.28 -12.16
N HIS A 41 -2.32 13.34 -11.98
CA HIS A 41 -3.38 13.02 -12.93
C HIS A 41 -4.72 13.40 -12.30
N PRO A 42 -5.73 13.81 -13.09
CA PRO A 42 -7.06 13.97 -12.54
C PRO A 42 -7.51 12.62 -11.95
N PRO A 43 -8.31 12.61 -10.87
CA PRO A 43 -8.89 11.36 -10.41
C PRO A 43 -9.60 10.73 -11.60
N ALA A 44 -9.31 9.46 -11.87
CA ALA A 44 -9.97 8.72 -12.94
C ALA A 44 -11.47 8.96 -12.79
N ALA A 45 -12.08 9.65 -13.77
CA ALA A 45 -13.48 10.04 -13.73
C ALA A 45 -14.25 8.78 -13.36
N GLY A 46 -14.86 8.75 -12.17
CA GLY A 46 -15.26 7.57 -11.44
C GLY A 46 -16.04 6.57 -12.29
N GLY A 47 -15.32 5.79 -13.07
CA GLY A 47 -15.83 4.65 -13.80
C GLY A 47 -16.05 3.61 -12.73
N ARG A 48 -17.30 3.18 -12.57
CA ARG A 48 -17.68 2.01 -11.79
C ARG A 48 -16.59 0.97 -12.00
N LEU A 49 -15.86 0.60 -10.93
CA LEU A 49 -14.81 -0.42 -11.02
C LEU A 49 -15.45 -1.63 -11.69
N ASP A 50 -15.06 -1.89 -12.93
CA ASP A 50 -15.61 -2.99 -13.70
C ASP A 50 -14.94 -4.26 -13.22
N LEU A 51 -15.41 -4.75 -12.08
CA LEU A 51 -15.01 -6.03 -11.51
C LEU A 51 -15.23 -7.16 -12.53
N GLY A 52 -16.20 -7.02 -13.43
CA GLY A 52 -16.43 -7.94 -14.54
C GLY A 52 -15.21 -8.08 -15.44
N ARG A 53 -14.47 -6.99 -15.71
CA ARG A 53 -13.21 -7.03 -16.46
C ARG A 53 -12.07 -7.70 -15.71
N PHE A 54 -12.03 -7.60 -14.37
CA PHE A 54 -11.04 -8.28 -13.54
C PHE A 54 -11.27 -9.79 -13.45
N PHE A 55 -12.53 -10.23 -13.44
CA PHE A 55 -12.90 -11.65 -13.41
C PHE A 55 -13.05 -12.29 -14.79
N SER A 56 -13.14 -11.49 -15.86
CA SER A 56 -13.17 -12.01 -17.22
C SER A 56 -11.78 -12.48 -17.62
N ARG A 57 -11.61 -13.81 -17.70
CA ARG A 57 -10.43 -14.45 -18.29
C ARG A 57 -10.20 -13.86 -19.69
N ARG A 58 -9.02 -13.25 -19.92
CA ARG A 58 -8.63 -12.84 -21.28
C ARG A 58 -8.63 -14.07 -22.19
N PRO A 59 -9.18 -13.99 -23.41
CA PRO A 59 -9.23 -15.12 -24.35
C PRO A 59 -7.84 -15.61 -24.83
N ASP A 60 -6.78 -14.86 -24.50
CA ASP A 60 -5.37 -15.20 -24.74
C ASP A 60 -4.77 -16.09 -23.62
N GLN A 61 -5.43 -16.20 -22.47
CA GLN A 61 -4.96 -17.07 -21.39
C GLN A 61 -5.51 -18.49 -21.51
N ASP A 62 -5.10 -19.18 -22.57
CA ASP A 62 -5.10 -20.65 -22.64
C ASP A 62 -3.94 -21.23 -21.83
N GLU A 63 -3.76 -20.73 -20.60
CA GLU A 63 -2.87 -21.34 -19.63
C GLU A 63 -3.67 -22.45 -18.96
N THR A 64 -3.48 -23.69 -19.43
CA THR A 64 -3.93 -24.88 -18.72
C THR A 64 -3.56 -24.72 -17.24
N PRO A 65 -4.53 -24.66 -16.30
CA PRO A 65 -4.22 -24.40 -14.90
C PRO A 65 -3.20 -25.42 -14.43
N ARG A 66 -2.03 -24.95 -13.99
CA ARG A 66 -1.09 -25.84 -13.27
C ARG A 66 -1.89 -26.52 -12.16
N PRO A 67 -1.75 -27.84 -11.97
CA PRO A 67 -2.44 -28.52 -10.88
C PRO A 67 -2.07 -27.82 -9.58
N LEU A 68 -3.10 -27.27 -8.92
CA LEU A 68 -2.92 -26.64 -7.62
C LEU A 68 -2.29 -27.67 -6.68
N PRO A 69 -1.28 -27.30 -5.88
CA PRO A 69 -0.81 -28.19 -4.83
C PRO A 69 -2.00 -28.62 -3.97
N PRO A 70 -2.03 -29.87 -3.49
CA PRO A 70 -3.18 -30.37 -2.74
C PRO A 70 -3.45 -29.43 -1.56
N ALA A 71 -4.72 -29.02 -1.39
CA ALA A 71 -5.21 -28.06 -0.39
C ALA A 71 -5.09 -28.54 1.09
N ARG A 72 -4.13 -29.42 1.35
CA ARG A 72 -3.88 -30.11 2.60
C ARG A 72 -2.37 -30.22 2.80
N ALA A 73 -1.66 -29.09 2.80
CA ALA A 73 -0.53 -29.02 3.71
C ALA A 73 -1.15 -29.18 5.11
N ARG A 74 -1.21 -30.43 5.62
CA ARG A 74 -1.66 -30.67 6.98
C ARG A 74 -0.71 -29.85 7.85
N LEU A 75 -1.26 -28.87 8.57
CA LEU A 75 -0.50 -28.14 9.58
C LEU A 75 0.24 -29.17 10.43
N SER A 76 1.50 -28.88 10.78
CA SER A 76 2.28 -29.82 11.57
C SER A 76 1.54 -30.11 12.89
N PRO A 77 1.70 -31.33 13.45
CA PRO A 77 1.05 -31.69 14.72
C PRO A 77 1.28 -30.65 15.82
N ASP A 78 2.48 -30.06 15.87
CA ASP A 78 2.85 -29.01 16.83
C ASP A 78 2.05 -27.72 16.67
N VAL A 79 1.78 -27.30 15.43
CA VAL A 79 0.95 -26.09 15.17
C VAL A 79 -0.50 -26.35 15.53
N LEU A 80 -1.01 -27.55 15.28
CA LEU A 80 -2.36 -27.93 15.69
C LEU A 80 -2.50 -27.98 17.21
N ASP A 81 -1.46 -28.41 17.92
CA ASP A 81 -1.43 -28.42 19.39
C ASP A 81 -1.40 -27.00 19.95
N MET A 82 -0.56 -26.12 19.38
CA MET A 82 -0.53 -24.70 19.74
C MET A 82 -1.90 -24.04 19.56
N LEU A 83 -2.56 -24.25 18.42
CA LEU A 83 -3.88 -23.67 18.14
C LEU A 83 -4.97 -24.17 19.10
N LYS A 84 -4.94 -25.46 19.47
CA LYS A 84 -5.85 -26.00 20.50
C LYS A 84 -5.58 -25.38 21.87
N SER A 85 -4.30 -25.26 22.24
CA SER A 85 -3.90 -24.66 23.51
C SER A 85 -4.36 -23.20 23.64
N GLU A 86 -4.32 -22.44 22.55
CA GLU A 86 -4.77 -21.05 22.48
C GLU A 86 -6.30 -20.96 22.59
N VAL A 87 -7.04 -21.83 21.91
CA VAL A 87 -8.51 -21.92 22.03
C VAL A 87 -8.92 -22.26 23.45
N ASP A 88 -8.25 -23.22 24.08
CA ASP A 88 -8.51 -23.57 25.49
C ASP A 88 -8.15 -22.42 26.43
N HIS A 89 -7.10 -21.66 26.12
CA HIS A 89 -6.71 -20.48 26.88
C HIS A 89 -7.77 -19.37 26.78
N GLU A 90 -8.26 -19.06 25.58
CA GLU A 90 -9.30 -18.05 25.36
C GLU A 90 -10.62 -18.44 26.03
N ARG A 91 -11.01 -19.73 25.98
CA ARG A 91 -12.18 -20.22 26.72
C ARG A 91 -12.05 -20.02 28.22
N ARG A 92 -10.91 -20.37 28.82
CA ARG A 92 -10.66 -20.15 30.25
C ARG A 92 -10.73 -18.67 30.62
N MET A 93 -10.21 -17.80 29.77
CA MET A 93 -10.29 -16.35 29.98
C MET A 93 -11.75 -15.87 29.95
N ARG A 94 -12.54 -16.29 28.96
CA ARG A 94 -13.96 -15.94 28.86
C ARG A 94 -14.79 -16.45 30.03
N ASP A 95 -14.60 -17.71 30.42
CA ASP A 95 -15.32 -18.30 31.56
C ASP A 95 -14.99 -17.57 32.87
N ALA A 96 -13.76 -17.09 33.03
CA ALA A 96 -13.35 -16.31 34.19
C ALA A 96 -13.83 -14.84 34.15
N GLU A 97 -14.03 -14.29 32.95
CA GLU A 97 -14.55 -12.93 32.74
C GLU A 97 -16.07 -12.86 32.79
N GLN A 98 -16.78 -13.97 32.57
CA GLN A 98 -18.23 -14.02 32.61
C GLN A 98 -18.70 -13.87 34.07
N PRO A 99 -19.31 -12.74 34.45
CA PRO A 99 -19.81 -12.57 35.80
C PRO A 99 -21.01 -13.50 36.03
N ASP A 100 -21.08 -14.14 37.20
CA ASP A 100 -22.29 -14.81 37.72
C ASP A 100 -23.40 -13.77 38.01
N ASP A 101 -23.89 -13.06 36.98
CA ASP A 101 -25.07 -12.20 37.09
C ASP A 101 -26.27 -12.99 36.54
N PRO A 102 -27.08 -13.63 37.40
CA PRO A 102 -28.30 -14.28 36.97
C PRO A 102 -29.32 -13.19 36.66
N ARG A 103 -29.21 -12.55 35.49
CA ARG A 103 -30.27 -11.67 34.99
C ARG A 103 -31.45 -12.54 34.59
N PRO A 104 -32.59 -12.47 35.29
CA PRO A 104 -33.80 -13.10 34.79
C PRO A 104 -34.35 -12.23 33.66
N GLY A 105 -34.43 -12.79 32.45
CA GLY A 105 -35.17 -12.18 31.35
C GLY A 105 -34.35 -11.46 30.27
N ALA A 106 -33.15 -11.96 29.94
CA ALA A 106 -32.60 -11.65 28.62
C ALA A 106 -33.33 -12.53 27.59
N GLU A 107 -34.36 -11.96 26.98
CA GLU A 107 -35.04 -12.47 25.79
C GLU A 107 -34.00 -13.00 24.80
N GLU A 108 -34.11 -14.28 24.46
CA GLU A 108 -33.22 -15.02 23.59
C GLU A 108 -33.18 -14.32 22.23
N ILE A 109 -32.10 -13.56 21.98
CA ILE A 109 -31.84 -12.93 20.70
C ILE A 109 -31.53 -14.06 19.71
N ASP A 110 -32.56 -14.52 19.00
CA ASP A 110 -32.46 -15.40 17.84
C ASP A 110 -31.65 -14.66 16.76
N TRP A 111 -30.40 -15.07 16.57
CA TRP A 111 -29.48 -14.48 15.60
C TRP A 111 -29.63 -15.23 14.26
N PRO A 112 -30.25 -14.66 13.21
CA PRO A 112 -30.41 -15.39 11.96
C PRO A 112 -29.16 -15.18 11.12
N ALA A 113 -28.15 -16.02 11.31
CA ALA A 113 -27.00 -16.07 10.41
C ALA A 113 -26.83 -17.48 9.85
N THR A 114 -27.21 -17.64 8.58
CA THR A 114 -26.88 -18.74 7.65
C THR A 114 -27.80 -19.97 7.57
N THR A 115 -29.11 -19.76 7.43
CA THR A 115 -29.95 -20.67 6.62
C THR A 115 -31.04 -19.86 5.91
N VAL A 116 -30.72 -19.33 4.73
CA VAL A 116 -31.77 -18.90 3.79
C VAL A 116 -32.36 -20.17 3.19
N THR A 117 -33.36 -20.73 3.87
CA THR A 117 -34.24 -21.74 3.27
C THR A 117 -35.17 -21.01 2.31
N LEU A 118 -34.79 -20.89 1.05
CA LEU A 118 -35.74 -20.43 0.03
C LEU A 118 -36.85 -21.49 -0.10
N PRO A 119 -38.15 -21.11 -0.05
CA PRO A 119 -39.22 -22.03 -0.37
C PRO A 119 -39.08 -22.50 -1.83
N PRO A 120 -39.48 -23.74 -2.18
CA PRO A 120 -39.41 -24.21 -3.55
C PRO A 120 -40.29 -23.33 -4.45
N MET A 121 -39.67 -22.65 -5.41
CA MET A 121 -40.40 -21.85 -6.39
C MET A 121 -41.26 -22.77 -7.27
N PRO A 122 -42.55 -22.46 -7.48
CA PRO A 122 -43.35 -23.19 -8.46
C PRO A 122 -42.81 -22.97 -9.88
N ALA A 123 -42.95 -24.00 -10.70
CA ALA A 123 -42.41 -24.10 -12.06
C ALA A 123 -42.73 -22.87 -12.92
N ALA A 124 -41.75 -22.50 -13.75
CA ALA A 124 -41.74 -21.35 -14.63
C ALA A 124 -43.04 -21.20 -15.45
N LEU A 125 -43.65 -20.02 -15.35
CA LEU A 125 -44.59 -19.52 -16.36
C LEU A 125 -43.79 -19.22 -17.65
N PRO A 126 -44.36 -19.47 -18.85
CA PRO A 126 -43.69 -19.22 -20.12
C PRO A 126 -43.42 -17.71 -20.31
N PRO A 127 -42.33 -17.35 -21.02
CA PRO A 127 -41.98 -15.94 -21.24
C PRO A 127 -43.04 -15.24 -22.11
N PRO A 128 -43.37 -13.97 -21.84
CA PRO A 128 -44.21 -13.17 -22.71
C PRO A 128 -43.49 -12.87 -24.03
N SER A 129 -44.21 -13.01 -25.15
CA SER A 129 -43.77 -12.70 -26.52
C SER A 129 -43.21 -11.27 -26.67
N PRO A 130 -42.27 -11.03 -27.60
CA PRO A 130 -41.64 -9.72 -27.76
C PRO A 130 -42.64 -8.70 -28.33
N ALA A 131 -42.97 -7.70 -27.51
CA ALA A 131 -43.67 -6.50 -27.96
C ALA A 131 -42.73 -5.62 -28.80
N ILE A 132 -43.29 -5.09 -29.88
CA ILE A 132 -42.65 -4.35 -30.97
C ILE A 132 -42.00 -3.06 -30.45
N ALA A 133 -40.76 -2.80 -30.91
CA ALA A 133 -40.01 -1.58 -30.65
C ALA A 133 -40.71 -0.35 -31.23
N ALA A 134 -40.96 0.66 -30.39
CA ALA A 134 -41.39 1.98 -30.84
C ALA A 134 -40.18 2.76 -31.42
N PRO A 135 -40.34 3.56 -32.50
CA PRO A 135 -39.24 4.33 -33.08
C PRO A 135 -38.93 5.57 -32.24
N ASN A 136 -37.63 5.84 -32.05
CA ASN A 136 -37.10 7.03 -31.38
C ASN A 136 -37.26 8.26 -32.31
N PRO A 137 -37.85 9.39 -31.88
CA PRO A 137 -37.96 10.59 -32.72
C PRO A 137 -36.61 11.30 -32.86
N ALA A 138 -36.24 11.57 -34.12
CA ALA A 138 -35.03 12.30 -34.50
C ALA A 138 -35.07 13.76 -34.04
N ILE A 139 -33.93 14.27 -33.54
CA ILE A 139 -33.73 15.69 -33.21
C ILE A 139 -32.80 16.31 -34.29
N PRO A 140 -33.06 17.56 -34.74
CA PRO A 140 -32.55 18.11 -36.01
C PRO A 140 -31.10 18.62 -35.97
N ASP A 141 -30.48 18.65 -37.15
CA ASP A 141 -29.13 19.18 -37.42
C ASP A 141 -28.96 20.64 -36.99
N ALA A 142 -27.92 20.92 -36.19
CA ALA A 142 -27.44 22.26 -35.88
C ALA A 142 -26.25 22.66 -36.79
N PRO A 143 -26.05 23.96 -37.10
CA PRO A 143 -25.12 24.39 -38.13
C PRO A 143 -23.65 24.27 -37.71
N ARG A 144 -22.81 23.76 -38.62
CA ARG A 144 -21.34 23.73 -38.51
C ARG A 144 -20.76 25.12 -38.30
N ALA A 145 -20.16 25.36 -37.13
CA ALA A 145 -19.23 26.46 -36.92
C ALA A 145 -17.88 26.15 -37.57
N GLN A 146 -17.33 27.10 -38.33
CA GLN A 146 -16.09 26.97 -39.07
C GLN A 146 -14.88 27.18 -38.15
N VAL A 147 -13.84 26.36 -38.33
CA VAL A 147 -12.57 26.41 -37.58
C VAL A 147 -11.60 27.39 -38.26
N PRO A 148 -10.91 28.29 -37.54
CA PRO A 148 -9.83 29.10 -38.12
C PRO A 148 -8.58 28.25 -38.39
N ARG A 149 -7.99 28.45 -39.57
CA ARG A 149 -6.76 27.79 -40.04
C ARG A 149 -5.53 28.29 -39.26
N GLY A 150 -4.80 27.38 -38.62
CA GLY A 150 -3.48 27.60 -38.02
C GLY A 150 -2.33 27.45 -39.03
N PRO A 151 -1.10 27.88 -38.68
CA PRO A 151 0.01 28.07 -39.62
C PRO A 151 0.66 26.76 -40.10
N ASP A 152 1.42 26.91 -41.18
CA ASP A 152 1.79 25.88 -42.16
C ASP A 152 2.67 24.71 -41.67
N ALA A 153 2.39 23.54 -42.23
CA ALA A 153 2.96 22.23 -41.91
C ALA A 153 4.43 21.99 -42.32
N ARG A 154 5.27 23.03 -42.39
CA ARG A 154 6.69 22.89 -42.76
C ARG A 154 7.64 22.78 -41.55
N ASP A 155 7.31 23.40 -40.42
CA ASP A 155 8.20 23.44 -39.25
C ASP A 155 8.24 22.12 -38.45
N ALA A 156 7.30 21.20 -38.69
CA ALA A 156 7.19 19.94 -37.96
C ALA A 156 8.10 18.81 -38.49
N ARG A 157 8.69 18.95 -39.68
CA ARG A 157 9.61 17.95 -40.25
C ARG A 157 11.04 18.12 -39.74
N ASP A 158 11.51 19.36 -39.64
CA ASP A 158 12.87 19.65 -39.18
C ASP A 158 13.12 19.24 -37.72
N ALA A 159 12.06 19.20 -36.89
CA ALA A 159 12.14 18.75 -35.50
C ALA A 159 12.19 17.22 -35.32
N ARG A 160 11.75 16.44 -36.31
CA ARG A 160 11.82 14.96 -36.27
C ARG A 160 13.19 14.46 -36.69
N ASP A 161 13.77 15.04 -37.73
CA ASP A 161 15.10 14.66 -38.23
C ASP A 161 16.22 14.92 -37.20
N ALA A 162 16.04 15.92 -36.32
CA ALA A 162 16.96 16.20 -35.22
C ALA A 162 16.88 15.22 -34.04
N ARG A 163 15.76 14.48 -33.88
CA ARG A 163 15.61 13.44 -32.84
C ARG A 163 16.21 12.12 -33.28
N ASP A 164 16.02 11.74 -34.54
CA ASP A 164 16.55 10.48 -35.08
C ASP A 164 18.09 10.46 -35.13
N ALA A 165 18.74 11.62 -35.26
CA ALA A 165 20.21 11.72 -35.21
C ALA A 165 20.81 11.59 -33.79
N ARG A 166 20.02 11.75 -32.72
CA ARG A 166 20.50 11.65 -31.33
C ARG A 166 20.41 10.24 -30.73
N ASP A 167 19.60 9.35 -31.31
CA ASP A 167 19.45 7.96 -30.84
C ASP A 167 20.55 7.00 -31.38
N ALA A 168 21.45 7.47 -32.25
CA ALA A 168 22.52 6.65 -32.83
C ALA A 168 23.80 6.54 -31.97
N ARG A 169 23.77 6.91 -30.68
CA ARG A 169 24.94 6.79 -29.77
C ARG A 169 24.55 6.13 -28.43
N GLU A 170 24.21 4.85 -28.49
CA GLU A 170 24.10 3.98 -27.31
C GLU A 170 25.48 3.35 -27.00
N PRO A 171 26.03 3.46 -25.78
CA PRO A 171 27.25 2.76 -25.42
C PRO A 171 26.94 1.31 -25.03
N GLU A 172 27.58 0.39 -25.75
CA GLU A 172 27.54 -1.06 -25.60
C GLU A 172 27.85 -1.52 -24.16
N ARG A 173 26.82 -1.86 -23.37
CA ARG A 173 26.99 -2.52 -22.07
C ARG A 173 27.33 -3.99 -22.28
N ARG A 174 28.61 -4.34 -22.11
CA ARG A 174 29.08 -5.74 -22.01
C ARG A 174 28.37 -6.46 -20.86
N GLN A 175 27.63 -7.50 -21.20
CA GLN A 175 27.10 -8.47 -20.26
C GLN A 175 28.20 -9.48 -19.91
N PRO A 176 28.49 -9.77 -18.62
CA PRO A 176 29.48 -10.78 -18.28
C PRO A 176 28.87 -12.18 -18.45
N ASP A 177 29.54 -12.99 -19.27
CA ASP A 177 29.24 -14.39 -19.52
C ASP A 177 29.53 -15.23 -18.26
N LEU A 178 28.51 -15.52 -17.45
CA LEU A 178 28.60 -16.44 -16.32
C LEU A 178 28.59 -17.88 -16.83
N ARG A 179 29.74 -18.36 -17.31
CA ARG A 179 30.01 -19.79 -17.35
C ARG A 179 30.10 -20.31 -15.91
N GLN A 180 29.21 -21.24 -15.54
CA GLN A 180 29.26 -22.01 -14.29
C GLN A 180 29.79 -23.44 -14.51
N PRO A 181 31.11 -23.70 -14.49
CA PRO A 181 31.63 -25.05 -14.30
C PRO A 181 32.31 -25.29 -12.93
N GLU A 182 32.69 -24.25 -12.18
CA GLU A 182 33.60 -24.44 -11.02
C GLU A 182 32.92 -24.64 -9.65
N LEU A 183 31.62 -24.34 -9.52
CA LEU A 183 30.89 -24.47 -8.25
C LEU A 183 30.57 -25.92 -7.85
N ARG A 184 30.67 -26.89 -8.77
CA ARG A 184 30.43 -28.31 -8.44
C ARG A 184 31.61 -29.01 -7.77
N GLN A 185 32.86 -28.60 -8.04
CA GLN A 185 34.04 -29.28 -7.48
C GLN A 185 34.30 -28.95 -6.01
N GLN A 186 33.81 -27.81 -5.51
CA GLN A 186 33.96 -27.44 -4.09
C GLN A 186 33.03 -28.21 -3.15
N ALA A 187 31.95 -28.83 -3.66
CA ALA A 187 31.02 -29.59 -2.83
C ALA A 187 31.53 -30.99 -2.47
N GLU A 188 32.38 -31.59 -3.31
CA GLU A 188 32.85 -32.98 -3.12
C GLU A 188 34.06 -33.09 -2.17
N THR A 189 34.86 -32.03 -2.03
CA THR A 189 36.10 -32.07 -1.23
C THR A 189 35.87 -31.83 0.27
N THR A 190 34.69 -31.38 0.69
CA THR A 190 34.37 -31.12 2.10
C THR A 190 33.93 -32.34 2.92
N VAL A 191 33.76 -33.52 2.32
CA VAL A 191 33.22 -34.71 3.01
C VAL A 191 34.27 -35.48 3.83
N HIS A 192 35.57 -35.15 3.73
CA HIS A 192 36.63 -35.90 4.41
C HIS A 192 37.44 -35.17 5.49
N ARG A 193 37.05 -33.97 5.92
CA ARG A 193 37.67 -33.38 7.11
C ARG A 193 36.93 -33.80 8.38
N ARG A 194 37.40 -34.91 8.95
CA ARG A 194 37.08 -35.40 10.31
C ARG A 194 37.33 -34.26 11.31
N ALA A 195 36.28 -33.50 11.62
CA ALA A 195 36.33 -32.43 12.60
C ALA A 195 36.08 -33.03 13.99
N THR A 196 37.13 -33.00 14.81
CA THR A 196 37.04 -33.17 16.26
C THR A 196 35.98 -32.23 16.82
N ALA A 197 34.96 -32.80 17.46
CA ALA A 197 33.87 -32.05 18.07
C ALA A 197 34.39 -31.22 19.25
N THR A 198 34.63 -29.93 19.02
CA THR A 198 34.64 -28.94 20.10
C THR A 198 33.22 -28.78 20.64
N PRO A 199 33.00 -28.82 21.97
CA PRO A 199 31.67 -28.63 22.53
C PRO A 199 31.22 -27.21 22.18
N ILE A 200 30.13 -27.12 21.43
CA ILE A 200 29.43 -25.88 21.16
C ILE A 200 28.98 -25.32 22.50
N ARG A 201 29.63 -24.25 22.98
CA ARG A 201 29.08 -23.46 24.07
C ARG A 201 27.79 -22.83 23.56
N VAL A 202 26.66 -23.39 23.97
CA VAL A 202 25.35 -22.74 23.86
C VAL A 202 25.43 -21.47 24.70
N MET A 203 25.64 -20.33 24.06
CA MET A 203 25.45 -19.05 24.73
C MET A 203 23.99 -18.97 25.14
N ARG A 204 23.73 -18.82 26.44
CA ARG A 204 22.41 -18.45 26.96
C ARG A 204 21.92 -17.24 26.16
N ARG A 205 20.74 -17.39 25.57
CA ARG A 205 20.03 -16.33 24.86
C ARG A 205 19.85 -15.15 25.81
N GLY A 206 20.69 -14.13 25.66
CA GLY A 206 20.68 -12.95 26.51
C GLY A 206 19.35 -12.20 26.34
N ARG A 207 18.81 -11.69 27.44
CA ARG A 207 17.67 -10.76 27.50
C ARG A 207 18.03 -9.37 26.94
N GLY A 208 18.79 -9.32 25.84
CA GLY A 208 19.49 -8.13 25.35
C GLY A 208 18.70 -7.25 24.39
N PHE A 209 17.65 -7.77 23.74
CA PHE A 209 16.86 -6.97 22.80
C PHE A 209 15.88 -6.03 23.51
N GLY A 210 15.25 -6.50 24.59
CA GLY A 210 14.30 -5.70 25.36
C GLY A 210 14.93 -4.47 25.99
N ALA A 211 16.14 -4.57 26.53
CA ALA A 211 16.85 -3.45 27.15
C ALA A 211 17.23 -2.34 26.13
N GLY A 212 17.57 -2.73 24.90
CA GLY A 212 17.85 -1.76 23.83
C GLY A 212 16.58 -1.04 23.37
N MET A 213 15.49 -1.78 23.19
CA MET A 213 14.21 -1.20 22.77
C MET A 213 13.59 -0.30 23.83
N THR A 214 13.66 -0.67 25.12
CA THR A 214 13.18 0.20 26.20
C THR A 214 14.00 1.47 26.31
N MET A 215 15.32 1.41 26.13
CA MET A 215 16.18 2.59 26.12
C MET A 215 15.86 3.52 24.94
N ALA A 216 15.63 2.96 23.74
CA ALA A 216 15.22 3.74 22.58
C ALA A 216 13.85 4.42 22.77
N LEU A 217 12.88 3.70 23.35
CA LEU A 217 11.56 4.27 23.68
C LEU A 217 11.66 5.37 24.74
N LEU A 218 12.50 5.19 25.75
CA LEU A 218 12.76 6.21 26.77
C LEU A 218 13.41 7.47 26.16
N ALA A 219 14.37 7.29 25.25
CA ALA A 219 14.98 8.41 24.54
C ALA A 219 13.95 9.16 23.67
N ALA A 220 13.10 8.45 22.93
CA ALA A 220 12.03 9.06 22.14
C ALA A 220 11.01 9.79 23.04
N ALA A 221 10.62 9.18 24.16
CA ALA A 221 9.74 9.80 25.14
C ALA A 221 10.36 11.05 25.77
N ALA A 222 11.67 11.07 26.03
CA ALA A 222 12.37 12.24 26.54
C ALA A 222 12.37 13.39 25.52
N VAL A 223 12.64 13.12 24.24
CA VAL A 223 12.54 14.12 23.16
C VAL A 223 11.11 14.67 23.06
N LEU A 224 10.11 13.79 23.10
CA LEU A 224 8.70 14.19 23.09
C LEU A 224 8.35 15.05 24.32
N ALA A 225 8.82 14.66 25.51
CA ALA A 225 8.60 15.40 26.73
C ALA A 225 9.20 16.81 26.65
N VAL A 226 10.41 16.98 26.12
CA VAL A 226 11.01 18.32 25.90
C VAL A 226 10.13 19.17 24.98
N TYR A 227 9.62 18.59 23.89
CA TYR A 227 8.75 19.30 22.95
C TYR A 227 7.39 19.71 23.52
N LEU A 228 6.80 18.88 24.38
CA LEU A 228 5.52 19.16 25.02
C LEU A 228 5.67 20.08 26.24
N LEU A 229 6.73 19.91 27.04
CA LEU A 229 6.94 20.70 28.25
C LEU A 229 7.50 22.10 27.97
N ALA A 230 8.30 22.31 26.92
CA ALA A 230 8.85 23.63 26.61
C ALA A 230 7.77 24.74 26.52
N PRO A 231 6.71 24.63 25.68
CA PRO A 231 5.67 25.66 25.59
C PRO A 231 4.81 25.77 26.86
N VAL A 232 4.62 24.66 27.57
CA VAL A 232 3.88 24.64 28.84
C VAL A 232 4.67 25.31 29.96
N ALA A 233 5.99 25.12 29.99
CA ALA A 233 6.88 25.71 30.97
C ALA A 233 6.98 27.23 30.81
N GLU A 234 6.98 27.73 29.58
CA GLU A 234 6.96 29.17 29.28
C GLU A 234 5.64 29.81 29.74
N THR A 235 4.51 29.22 29.39
CA THR A 235 3.18 29.75 29.77
C THR A 235 2.93 29.72 31.27
N ARG A 236 3.52 28.76 31.98
CA ARG A 236 3.37 28.57 33.43
C ARG A 236 4.48 29.21 34.27
N GLY A 237 5.47 29.85 33.62
CA GLY A 237 6.56 30.57 34.27
C GLY A 237 7.52 29.67 35.07
N TRP A 238 7.76 28.45 34.62
CA TRP A 238 8.67 27.53 35.33
C TRP A 238 10.12 28.02 35.28
N PRO A 239 10.91 27.84 36.36
CA PRO A 239 12.30 28.29 36.41
C PRO A 239 13.21 27.60 35.38
N LEU A 240 12.80 26.43 34.88
CA LEU A 240 13.52 25.65 33.87
C LEU A 240 13.07 25.93 32.43
N SER A 241 12.17 26.89 32.20
CA SER A 241 11.65 27.25 30.87
C SER A 241 12.77 27.55 29.87
N GLY A 242 13.72 28.40 30.24
CA GLY A 242 14.88 28.74 29.40
C GLY A 242 15.74 27.53 29.03
N THR A 243 15.94 26.58 29.96
CA THR A 243 16.69 25.35 29.67
C THR A 243 15.95 24.40 28.73
N LEU A 244 14.62 24.31 28.86
CA LEU A 244 13.79 23.47 27.98
C LEU A 244 13.69 24.05 26.57
N ALA A 245 13.61 25.39 26.46
CA ALA A 245 13.65 26.09 25.17
C ALA A 245 14.99 25.87 24.45
N ALA A 246 16.12 26.08 25.16
CA ALA A 246 17.44 25.83 24.59
C ALA A 246 17.66 24.37 24.17
N ALA A 247 17.13 23.40 24.95
CA ALA A 247 17.19 21.98 24.59
C ALA A 247 16.36 21.67 23.33
N ARG A 248 15.18 22.29 23.19
CA ARG A 248 14.35 22.18 21.98
C ARG A 248 15.06 22.74 20.75
N ASP A 249 15.66 23.93 20.86
CA ASP A 249 16.39 24.55 19.76
C ASP A 249 17.58 23.69 19.31
N GLY A 250 18.29 23.07 20.26
CA GLY A 250 19.36 22.11 19.96
C GLY A 250 18.87 20.87 19.21
N LEU A 251 17.71 20.32 19.58
CA LEU A 251 17.08 19.20 18.86
C LEU A 251 16.65 19.60 17.44
N ASP A 252 16.14 20.82 17.27
CA ASP A 252 15.78 21.35 15.95
C ASP A 252 16.99 21.55 15.05
N ALA A 253 18.09 22.09 15.58
CA ALA A 253 19.34 22.21 14.85
C ALA A 253 19.90 20.84 14.43
N LEU A 254 19.84 19.84 15.32
CA LEU A 254 20.23 18.46 14.99
C LEU A 254 19.36 17.86 13.89
N ARG A 255 18.03 18.07 13.95
CA ARG A 255 17.08 17.59 12.94
C ARG A 255 17.37 18.22 11.57
N GLN A 256 17.62 19.52 11.53
CA GLN A 256 17.96 20.23 10.30
C GLN A 256 19.31 19.76 9.74
N TRP A 257 20.32 19.58 10.59
CA TRP A 257 21.61 19.03 10.19
C TRP A 257 21.47 17.61 9.61
N LEU A 258 20.70 16.73 10.24
CA LEU A 258 20.43 15.38 9.72
C LEU A 258 19.71 15.44 8.36
N ALA A 259 18.74 16.34 8.21
CA ALA A 259 18.03 16.52 6.94
C ALA A 259 18.99 16.94 5.81
N THR A 260 19.93 17.85 6.07
CA THR A 260 20.94 18.26 5.07
C THR A 260 21.91 17.14 4.68
N ARG A 261 22.18 16.18 5.58
CA ARG A 261 23.09 15.05 5.34
C ARG A 261 22.44 13.91 4.55
N VAL A 262 21.14 13.69 4.71
CA VAL A 262 20.41 12.56 4.11
C VAL A 262 19.73 12.95 2.79
N GLY A 263 19.42 14.24 2.58
CA GLY A 263 18.80 14.75 1.36
C GLY A 263 19.76 15.32 0.32
N GLY A 264 21.08 15.14 0.48
CA GLY A 264 22.13 15.61 -0.43
C GLY A 264 22.74 14.50 -1.28
#